data_AF-A0A655ABL5-F1
#
_entry.id   AF-A0A655ABL5-F1
#
_cell.length_a   1.000
_cell.length_b   1.000
_cell.length_c   1.000
_cell.angle_alpha   90.00
_cell.angle_beta   90.00
_cell.angle_gamma   90.00
#
_symmetry.space_group_name_H-M   'P 1'
#
loop_
_entity.id
_entity.type
_entity.pdbx_description
1 polymer ?
#
loop_
_entity_poly.entity_id
_entity_poly.type
_entity_poly.pdbx_seq_one_letter_code
_entity_poly.pdbx_strand_id
1 'polypeptide(L)'
;MVTVASEAEPPDAIAALWSDDLLTRVAIEPLDRAQTAAFVESALDATLDVADADELFRRSLGNPLYLRHLIDGGGLEHVDGRWRCRDEDRRPLSGVIDEYLCALPEPARAVVDYLAIAEPLARTDLVALVGGEQLDTLGQAEAAGAVRVGPDSDTSEIFVGHPLYADRARAVLTAEHAHALRVSLVAQLAKHPSDHVSDQLRLSSLAIDVPASATPAAVTDAATAAGQALRLGDVRLAERLARAALDRSDALAARLPLAYALGWQGRGREADAVLAAVNPAELTETELMAWAIPRAANRFWMLNEPERATAFLQTTRSRVTEPTARSTLDALAATFAMNSGNLPRAITLATEVLSGPAADDMAVAWAASAAALSSARMGRFGDVDRLAERASAAEHPGLLRFTVGLAQITSLLLAGDVAPAQELAKRFTDFA
;
A
#
# COMPACT_ATOMS: atom_id res chain seq x y z
N MET A 1 14.05 10.54 -2.57
CA MET A 1 14.61 10.40 -1.21
C MET A 1 13.70 9.44 -0.45
N VAL A 2 14.26 8.40 0.16
CA VAL A 2 13.52 7.41 0.95
C VAL A 2 14.01 7.52 2.39
N THR A 3 13.09 7.55 3.36
CA THR A 3 13.41 7.60 4.79
C THR A 3 12.90 6.34 5.46
N VAL A 4 13.72 5.74 6.34
CA VAL A 4 13.39 4.55 7.12
C VAL A 4 13.81 4.78 8.56
N ALA A 5 12.96 4.38 9.52
CA ALA A 5 13.30 4.44 10.93
C ALA A 5 14.46 3.49 11.25
N SER A 6 15.45 3.95 12.02
CA SER A 6 16.68 3.17 12.27
C SER A 6 16.44 1.86 13.04
N GLU A 7 15.32 1.73 13.77
CA GLU A 7 14.99 0.55 14.58
C GLU A 7 14.12 -0.48 13.86
N ALA A 8 13.68 -0.18 12.63
CA ALA A 8 12.91 -1.10 11.80
C ALA A 8 13.81 -1.76 10.76
N GLU A 9 13.64 -3.06 10.55
CA GLU A 9 14.19 -3.72 9.36
C GLU A 9 13.55 -3.07 8.12
N PRO A 10 14.36 -2.49 7.20
CA PRO A 10 13.80 -1.85 6.02
C PRO A 10 13.03 -2.89 5.21
N PRO A 11 11.87 -2.54 4.63
CA PRO A 11 11.20 -3.40 3.66
C PRO A 11 12.17 -3.88 2.59
N ASP A 12 12.06 -5.15 2.17
CA ASP A 12 12.96 -5.77 1.18
C ASP A 12 13.17 -4.93 -0.08
N ALA A 13 12.11 -4.26 -0.55
CA ALA A 13 12.19 -3.35 -1.70
C ALA A 13 13.17 -2.19 -1.48
N ILE A 14 13.19 -1.61 -0.27
CA ILE A 14 14.14 -0.53 0.09
C ILE A 14 15.54 -1.12 0.31
N ALA A 15 15.63 -2.31 0.91
CA ALA A 15 16.88 -3.03 1.10
C ALA A 15 17.49 -3.52 -0.25
N ALA A 16 16.71 -3.67 -1.32
CA ALA A 16 17.26 -3.96 -2.64
C ALA A 16 17.96 -2.71 -3.22
N LEU A 17 17.34 -1.54 -3.09
CA LEU A 17 17.86 -0.29 -3.65
C LEU A 17 19.26 0.07 -3.17
N TRP A 18 19.63 -0.24 -1.92
CA TRP A 18 20.99 0.01 -1.43
C TRP A 18 21.99 -1.11 -1.76
N SER A 19 21.50 -2.30 -2.13
CA SER A 19 22.30 -3.53 -2.30
C SER A 19 22.78 -3.58 -3.74
N ASP A 20 21.95 -3.02 -4.62
CA ASP A 20 22.21 -2.81 -6.04
C ASP A 20 22.86 -1.44 -6.32
N ASP A 21 23.38 -0.75 -5.28
CA ASP A 21 24.04 0.56 -5.37
C ASP A 21 23.20 1.67 -6.06
N LEU A 22 21.87 1.55 -6.03
CA LEU A 22 20.95 2.54 -6.63
C LEU A 22 20.72 3.77 -5.72
N LEU A 23 21.01 3.67 -4.42
CA LEU A 23 20.87 4.75 -3.44
C LEU A 23 22.06 4.82 -2.48
N THR A 24 22.48 6.05 -2.14
CA THR A 24 23.45 6.29 -1.07
C THR A 24 22.75 6.27 0.30
N ARG A 25 23.17 5.35 1.19
CA ARG A 25 22.69 5.31 2.57
C ARG A 25 23.38 6.41 3.39
N VAL A 26 22.58 7.28 4.00
CA VAL A 26 23.03 8.27 5.00
C VAL A 26 22.43 7.89 6.34
N ALA A 27 23.27 7.40 7.27
CA ALA A 27 22.85 7.15 8.64
C ALA A 27 22.76 8.48 9.38
N ILE A 28 21.61 8.76 9.99
CA ILE A 28 21.40 9.94 10.83
C ILE A 28 21.65 9.52 12.27
N GLU A 29 22.87 9.78 12.75
CA GLU A 29 23.25 9.50 14.14
C GLU A 29 22.75 10.62 15.08
N PRO A 30 22.54 10.30 16.37
CA PRO A 30 22.35 11.34 17.38
C PRO A 30 23.52 12.33 17.41
N LEU A 31 23.27 13.55 17.87
CA LEU A 31 24.33 14.55 18.06
C LEU A 31 25.35 14.03 19.06
N ASP A 32 26.63 14.16 18.77
CA ASP A 32 27.66 13.91 19.78
C ASP A 32 27.65 15.00 20.87
N ARG A 33 28.53 14.86 21.86
CA ARG A 33 28.64 15.80 23.00
C ARG A 33 28.95 17.23 22.55
N ALA A 34 29.84 17.40 21.58
CA ALA A 34 30.25 18.73 21.08
C ALA A 34 29.14 19.35 20.22
N GLN A 35 28.49 18.54 19.38
CA GLN A 35 27.34 18.96 18.57
C GLN A 35 26.13 19.32 19.45
N THR A 36 25.90 18.59 20.55
CA THR A 36 24.85 18.91 21.53
C THR A 36 25.10 20.27 22.18
N ALA A 37 26.33 20.55 22.61
CA ALA A 37 26.70 21.85 23.14
C ALA A 37 26.46 22.95 22.10
N ALA A 38 27.03 22.80 20.90
CA ALA A 38 26.89 23.77 19.82
C ALA A 38 25.42 24.03 19.43
N PHE A 39 24.58 23.00 19.44
CA PHE A 39 23.14 23.12 19.18
C PHE A 39 22.45 24.01 20.22
N VAL A 40 22.69 23.74 21.51
CA VAL A 40 22.05 24.49 22.61
C VAL A 40 22.61 25.91 22.70
N GLU A 41 23.93 26.09 22.56
CA GLU A 41 24.58 27.40 22.56
C GLU A 41 24.06 28.29 21.43
N SER A 42 23.89 27.72 20.23
CA SER A 42 23.32 28.43 19.08
C SER A 42 21.87 28.83 19.30
N ALA A 43 21.09 28.03 20.04
CA ALA A 43 19.68 28.32 20.30
C ALA A 43 19.50 29.39 21.40
N LEU A 44 20.40 29.39 22.39
CA LEU A 44 20.35 30.31 23.53
C LEU A 44 21.15 31.60 23.32
N ASP A 45 21.96 31.69 22.26
CA ASP A 45 22.96 32.74 22.05
C ASP A 45 23.89 32.94 23.28
N ALA A 46 24.32 31.82 23.87
CA ALA A 46 25.11 31.79 25.10
C ALA A 46 26.07 30.59 25.13
N THR A 47 27.22 30.74 25.80
CA THR A 47 28.18 29.63 25.99
C THR A 47 27.81 28.77 27.20
N LEU A 48 27.96 27.45 27.08
CA LEU A 48 27.74 26.51 28.17
C LEU A 48 29.07 26.13 28.85
N ASP A 49 29.04 25.99 30.18
CA ASP A 49 30.13 25.31 30.88
C ASP A 49 30.14 23.83 30.51
N VAL A 50 31.33 23.20 30.53
CA VAL A 50 31.51 21.78 30.18
C VAL A 50 30.58 20.86 31.00
N ALA A 51 30.39 21.15 32.29
CA ALA A 51 29.53 20.34 33.16
C ALA A 51 28.04 20.40 32.75
N ASP A 52 27.57 21.55 32.28
CA ASP A 52 26.18 21.76 31.88
C ASP A 52 25.91 21.14 30.50
N ALA A 53 26.85 21.32 29.56
CA ALA A 53 26.85 20.59 28.29
C ALA A 53 26.89 19.07 28.51
N ASP A 54 27.63 18.62 29.53
CA ASP A 54 27.75 17.20 29.84
C ASP A 54 26.49 16.59 30.44
N GLU A 55 25.76 17.34 31.25
CA GLU A 55 24.43 16.96 31.75
C GLU A 55 23.40 16.95 30.62
N LEU A 56 23.40 17.96 29.74
CA LEU A 56 22.52 18.04 28.57
C LEU A 56 22.66 16.83 27.65
N PHE A 57 23.89 16.49 27.29
CA PHE A 57 24.17 15.30 26.47
C PHE A 57 23.73 14.01 27.18
N ARG A 58 23.96 13.88 28.50
CA ARG A 58 23.52 12.69 29.24
C ARG A 58 22.00 12.55 29.31
N ARG A 59 21.25 13.65 29.35
CA ARG A 59 19.78 13.63 29.37
C ARG A 59 19.19 13.37 28.00
N SER A 60 19.70 14.04 26.96
CA SER A 60 19.16 13.93 25.60
C SER A 60 19.68 12.72 24.83
N LEU A 61 20.84 12.17 25.24
CA LEU A 61 21.62 11.20 24.45
C LEU A 61 21.86 11.68 23.01
N GLY A 62 21.99 13.00 22.82
CA GLY A 62 22.17 13.62 21.50
C GLY A 62 20.89 13.79 20.69
N ASN A 63 19.71 13.55 21.27
CA ASN A 63 18.44 13.68 20.55
C ASN A 63 18.05 15.17 20.37
N PRO A 64 17.99 15.70 19.12
CA PRO A 64 17.68 17.10 18.88
C PRO A 64 16.27 17.51 19.31
N LEU A 65 15.28 16.60 19.21
CA LEU A 65 13.91 16.88 19.64
C LEU A 65 13.84 17.04 21.17
N TYR A 66 14.56 16.20 21.91
CA TYR A 66 14.66 16.33 23.36
C TYR A 66 15.29 17.67 23.76
N LEU A 67 16.40 18.05 23.12
CA LEU A 67 17.07 19.32 23.37
C LEU A 67 16.15 20.51 23.07
N ARG A 68 15.40 20.46 21.96
CA ARG A 68 14.42 21.49 21.64
C ARG A 68 13.37 21.66 22.73
N HIS A 69 12.82 20.56 23.27
CA HIS A 69 11.86 20.65 24.37
C HIS A 69 12.47 21.19 25.66
N LEU A 70 13.74 20.91 25.97
CA LEU A 70 14.40 21.51 27.12
C LEU A 70 14.54 23.04 26.98
N ILE A 71 14.84 23.50 25.76
CA ILE A 71 15.04 24.92 25.44
C ILE A 71 13.69 25.65 25.43
N ASP A 72 12.75 25.17 24.62
CA ASP A 72 11.46 25.83 24.38
C ASP A 72 10.48 25.64 25.56
N GLY A 73 10.55 24.48 26.23
CA GLY A 73 9.65 24.10 27.33
C GLY A 73 10.08 24.56 28.73
N GLY A 74 11.17 25.34 28.82
CA GLY A 74 11.67 25.86 30.09
C GLY A 74 12.37 24.83 30.98
N GLY A 75 12.80 23.69 30.43
CA GLY A 75 13.65 22.72 31.14
C GLY A 75 15.05 23.23 31.46
N LEU A 76 15.42 24.39 30.90
CA LEU A 76 16.62 25.15 31.22
C LEU A 76 16.30 26.39 32.06
N GLU A 77 17.15 26.67 33.04
CA GLU A 77 17.10 27.88 33.87
C GLU A 77 18.45 28.59 33.88
N HIS A 78 18.40 29.92 34.01
CA HIS A 78 19.60 30.76 34.07
C HIS A 78 19.87 31.17 35.52
N VAL A 79 20.88 30.54 36.14
CA VAL A 79 21.24 30.70 37.56
C VAL A 79 22.73 31.04 37.69
N ASP A 80 23.05 32.08 38.45
CA ASP A 80 24.44 32.56 38.65
C ASP A 80 25.21 32.83 37.34
N GLY A 81 24.53 33.36 36.32
CA GLY A 81 25.15 33.65 35.01
C GLY A 81 25.38 32.43 34.13
N ARG A 82 24.76 31.29 34.44
CA ARG A 82 24.92 30.02 33.71
C ARG A 82 23.58 29.36 33.42
N TRP A 83 23.50 28.72 32.27
CA TRP A 83 22.35 27.89 31.90
C TRP A 83 22.50 26.48 32.45
N ARG A 84 21.48 26.01 33.16
CA ARG A 84 21.44 24.68 33.78
C ARG A 84 20.13 23.99 33.51
N CYS A 85 20.16 22.66 33.45
CA CYS A 85 18.95 21.86 33.45
C CYS A 85 18.26 21.96 34.83
N ARG A 86 16.95 22.18 34.86
CA ARG A 86 16.17 22.03 36.11
C ARG A 86 16.26 20.60 36.62
N ASP A 87 16.48 20.42 37.92
CA ASP A 87 16.72 19.10 38.54
C ASP A 87 15.51 18.15 38.44
N GLU A 88 14.29 18.69 38.32
CA GLU A 88 13.05 17.91 38.23
C GLU A 88 12.80 17.28 36.83
N ASP A 89 13.53 17.73 35.79
CA ASP A 89 13.33 17.32 34.39
C ASP A 89 14.22 16.15 33.95
N ARG A 90 14.07 15.00 34.60
CA ARG A 90 14.75 13.73 34.22
C ARG A 90 13.86 12.77 33.43
N ARG A 91 12.74 13.26 32.88
CA ARG A 91 11.77 12.44 32.16
C ARG A 91 12.36 11.92 30.84
N PRO A 92 11.99 10.70 30.40
CA PRO A 92 12.30 10.25 29.05
C PRO A 92 11.58 11.13 28.02
N LEU A 93 12.05 11.12 26.77
CA LEU A 93 11.47 11.92 25.68
C LEU A 93 9.94 11.75 25.56
N SER A 94 9.43 10.54 25.75
CA SER A 94 7.98 10.29 25.75
C SER A 94 7.24 11.12 26.81
N GLY A 95 7.77 11.21 28.03
CA GLY A 95 7.16 11.99 29.12
C GLY A 95 7.29 13.50 28.91
N VAL A 96 8.36 13.95 28.24
CA VAL A 96 8.52 15.35 27.83
C VAL A 96 7.51 15.72 26.75
N ILE A 97 7.32 14.86 25.74
CA ILE A 97 6.31 15.07 24.69
C ILE A 97 4.90 15.03 25.28
N ASP A 98 4.62 14.10 26.21
CA ASP A 98 3.29 14.01 26.84
C ASP A 98 2.93 15.29 27.60
N GLU A 99 3.86 15.83 28.38
CA GLU A 99 3.65 17.10 29.08
C GLU A 99 3.46 18.25 28.09
N TYR A 100 4.29 18.34 27.06
CA TYR A 100 4.14 19.33 26.00
C TYR A 100 2.74 19.26 25.36
N LEU A 101 2.27 18.07 24.98
CA LEU A 101 0.94 17.86 24.41
C LEU A 101 -0.19 18.14 25.41
N CYS A 102 0.03 17.96 26.71
CA CYS A 102 -0.92 18.31 27.76
C CYS A 102 -0.96 19.82 28.04
N ALA A 103 0.13 20.54 27.81
CA ALA A 103 0.24 21.98 28.00
C ALA A 103 -0.30 22.80 26.81
N LEU A 104 -0.54 22.16 25.65
CA LEU A 104 -1.14 22.83 24.50
C LEU A 104 -2.53 23.37 24.85
N PRO A 105 -2.88 24.59 24.36
CA PRO A 105 -4.25 25.06 24.38
C PRO A 105 -5.20 24.04 23.75
N GLU A 106 -6.40 23.87 24.32
CA GLU A 106 -7.39 22.89 23.87
C GLU A 106 -7.63 22.90 22.34
N PRO A 107 -7.75 24.08 21.67
CA PRO A 107 -7.89 24.11 20.20
C PRO A 107 -6.67 23.57 19.45
N ALA A 108 -5.44 23.90 19.89
CA ALA A 108 -4.21 23.41 19.28
C ALA A 108 -4.04 21.89 19.50
N ARG A 109 -4.43 21.40 20.70
CA ARG A 109 -4.45 19.97 20.99
C ARG A 109 -5.44 19.22 20.10
N ALA A 110 -6.63 19.76 19.89
CA ALA A 110 -7.63 19.17 19.00
C ALA A 110 -7.12 19.04 17.55
N VAL A 111 -6.37 20.02 17.04
CA VAL A 111 -5.72 19.93 15.72
C VAL A 111 -4.75 18.74 15.66
N VAL A 112 -3.89 18.58 16.67
CA VAL A 112 -2.96 17.45 16.74
C VAL A 112 -3.70 16.12 16.81
N ASP A 113 -4.79 16.04 17.58
CA ASP A 113 -5.57 14.80 17.71
C ASP A 113 -6.24 14.42 16.38
N TYR A 114 -6.73 15.39 15.59
CA TYR A 114 -7.22 15.13 14.22
C TYR A 114 -6.11 14.64 13.28
N LEU A 115 -4.96 15.31 13.28
CA LEU A 115 -3.82 14.92 12.46
C LEU A 115 -3.25 13.55 12.87
N ALA A 116 -3.34 13.19 14.15
CA ALA A 116 -2.96 11.87 14.64
C ALA A 116 -3.88 10.76 14.08
N ILE A 117 -5.11 11.07 13.67
CA ILE A 117 -5.99 10.12 12.97
C ILE A 117 -5.71 10.08 11.46
N ALA A 118 -5.51 11.25 10.84
CA ALA A 118 -5.27 11.37 9.41
C ALA A 118 -4.31 12.53 9.12
N GLU A 119 -3.22 12.25 8.41
CA GLU A 119 -2.22 13.23 7.99
C GLU A 119 -1.79 12.94 6.55
N PRO A 120 -1.58 13.96 5.70
CA PRO A 120 -1.84 15.39 5.93
C PRO A 120 -3.34 15.75 5.89
N LEU A 121 -3.68 16.95 6.36
CA LEU A 121 -5.01 17.56 6.22
C LEU A 121 -4.90 18.98 5.65
N ALA A 122 -5.83 19.35 4.78
CA ALA A 122 -5.91 20.72 4.28
C ALA A 122 -6.24 21.69 5.42
N ARG A 123 -5.59 22.86 5.41
CA ARG A 123 -5.84 23.94 6.38
C ARG A 123 -7.32 24.27 6.54
N THR A 124 -8.06 24.32 5.45
CA THR A 124 -9.50 24.63 5.45
C THR A 124 -10.34 23.60 6.18
N ASP A 125 -10.00 22.31 6.06
CA ASP A 125 -10.72 21.24 6.74
C ASP A 125 -10.45 21.24 8.25
N LEU A 126 -9.19 21.47 8.64
CA LEU A 126 -8.83 21.61 10.06
C LEU A 126 -9.56 22.77 10.72
N VAL A 127 -9.60 23.94 10.08
CA VAL A 127 -10.33 25.12 10.59
C VAL A 127 -11.82 24.81 10.74
N ALA A 128 -12.42 24.10 9.79
CA ALA A 128 -13.83 23.69 9.89
C ALA A 128 -14.07 22.69 11.04
N LEU A 129 -13.15 21.74 11.25
CA LEU A 129 -13.25 20.71 12.29
C LEU A 129 -13.12 21.27 13.71
N VAL A 130 -12.34 22.33 13.90
CA VAL A 130 -12.15 22.99 15.22
C VAL A 130 -13.07 24.19 15.45
N GLY A 131 -14.00 24.48 14.52
CA GLY A 131 -15.09 25.43 14.76
C GLY A 131 -14.94 26.86 14.21
N GLY A 132 -14.15 27.05 13.14
CA GLY A 132 -14.33 28.15 12.15
C GLY A 132 -14.07 29.61 12.57
N GLU A 133 -14.11 29.97 13.85
CA GLU A 133 -13.92 31.35 14.33
C GLU A 133 -13.01 31.45 15.57
N GLN A 134 -12.41 30.35 16.02
CA GLN A 134 -11.46 30.38 17.12
C GLN A 134 -10.12 30.97 16.66
N LEU A 135 -9.98 32.29 16.86
CA LEU A 135 -8.73 33.08 16.89
C LEU A 135 -7.47 32.26 16.63
N ASP A 136 -6.96 32.32 15.40
CA ASP A 136 -5.68 31.78 14.94
C ASP A 136 -5.23 30.45 15.61
N THR A 137 -6.15 29.51 15.82
CA THR A 137 -5.84 28.22 16.47
C THR A 137 -4.68 27.50 15.77
N LEU A 138 -4.68 27.55 14.43
CA LEU A 138 -3.62 26.97 13.65
C LEU A 138 -2.31 27.75 13.79
N GLY A 139 -2.33 29.08 13.76
CA GLY A 139 -1.12 29.87 14.01
C GLY A 139 -0.58 29.71 15.43
N GLN A 140 -1.43 29.48 16.44
CA GLN A 140 -1.00 29.11 17.80
C GLN A 140 -0.37 27.72 17.81
N ALA A 141 -0.96 26.74 17.12
CA ALA A 141 -0.38 25.41 17.00
C ALA A 141 0.96 25.42 16.23
N GLU A 142 1.08 26.25 15.18
CA GLU A 142 2.30 26.47 14.42
C GLU A 142 3.37 27.18 15.28
N ALA A 143 2.99 28.24 15.99
CA ALA A 143 3.88 28.97 16.89
C ALA A 143 4.38 28.11 18.05
N ALA A 144 3.53 27.20 18.56
CA ALA A 144 3.93 26.18 19.53
C ALA A 144 4.81 25.07 18.92
N GLY A 145 4.88 24.96 17.59
CA GLY A 145 5.58 23.87 16.89
C GLY A 145 4.81 22.54 16.92
N ALA A 146 3.53 22.55 17.28
CA ALA A 146 2.67 21.36 17.33
C ALA A 146 2.29 20.86 15.93
N VAL A 147 2.23 21.78 14.97
CA VAL A 147 1.98 21.50 13.55
C VAL A 147 2.98 22.24 12.68
N ARG A 148 3.06 21.82 11.42
CA ARG A 148 3.88 22.47 10.39
C ARG A 148 3.15 22.46 9.06
N VAL A 149 3.40 23.47 8.23
CA VAL A 149 2.94 23.50 6.85
C VAL A 149 3.80 22.58 5.99
N GLY A 150 3.18 21.89 5.05
CA GLY A 150 3.87 21.09 4.04
C GLY A 150 4.84 21.91 3.20
N PRO A 151 5.83 21.26 2.56
CA PRO A 151 6.80 21.93 1.70
C PRO A 151 6.17 22.47 0.41
N ASP A 152 5.01 21.93 0.01
CA ASP A 152 4.25 22.38 -1.15
C ASP A 152 3.26 23.46 -0.73
N SER A 153 3.56 24.71 -1.10
CA SER A 153 2.72 25.86 -0.74
C SER A 153 1.35 25.84 -1.43
N ASP A 154 1.21 25.12 -2.54
CA ASP A 154 -0.01 25.16 -3.36
C ASP A 154 -1.14 24.32 -2.75
N THR A 155 -0.81 23.30 -1.95
CA THR A 155 -1.79 22.40 -1.34
C THR A 155 -2.26 22.85 0.05
N SER A 156 -1.54 23.78 0.70
CA SER A 156 -1.82 24.24 2.08
C SER A 156 -2.07 23.08 3.06
N GLU A 157 -1.31 22.00 2.88
CA GLU A 157 -1.38 20.81 3.72
C GLU A 157 -0.69 21.07 5.06
N ILE A 158 -1.34 20.61 6.13
CA ILE A 158 -0.84 20.68 7.49
C ILE A 158 -0.44 19.27 7.93
N PHE A 159 0.73 19.21 8.56
CA PHE A 159 1.33 18.02 9.13
C PHE A 159 1.49 18.22 10.63
N VAL A 160 1.63 17.13 11.38
CA VAL A 160 2.06 17.24 12.77
C VAL A 160 3.50 17.75 12.78
N GLY A 161 3.83 18.61 13.76
CA GLY A 161 5.15 19.23 13.87
C GLY A 161 6.26 18.20 13.99
N HIS A 162 5.96 17.04 14.59
CA HIS A 162 6.83 15.88 14.64
C HIS A 162 6.01 14.57 14.64
N PRO A 163 6.41 13.50 13.92
CA PRO A 163 5.68 12.23 13.89
C PRO A 163 5.43 11.62 15.28
N LEU A 164 6.40 11.75 16.20
CA LEU A 164 6.23 11.30 17.59
C LEU A 164 5.07 11.98 18.31
N TYR A 165 4.72 13.22 17.97
CA TYR A 165 3.56 13.89 18.57
C TYR A 165 2.26 13.19 18.16
N ALA A 166 2.14 12.80 16.89
CA ALA A 166 0.99 12.03 16.41
C ALA A 166 0.90 10.67 17.11
N ASP A 167 2.05 9.99 17.29
CA ASP A 167 2.09 8.69 17.96
C ASP A 167 1.73 8.78 19.44
N ARG A 168 2.26 9.79 20.16
CA ARG A 168 1.93 10.04 21.57
C ARG A 168 0.48 10.45 21.73
N ALA A 169 -0.03 11.36 20.89
CA ALA A 169 -1.43 11.75 20.88
C ALA A 169 -2.34 10.53 20.68
N ARG A 170 -2.08 9.72 19.65
CA ARG A 170 -2.84 8.50 19.35
C ARG A 170 -2.81 7.48 20.49
N ALA A 171 -1.69 7.34 21.17
CA ALA A 171 -1.53 6.39 22.29
C ALA A 171 -2.38 6.74 23.52
N VAL A 172 -2.75 8.01 23.69
CA VAL A 172 -3.58 8.47 24.82
C VAL A 172 -5.05 8.71 24.44
N LEU A 173 -5.38 8.72 23.14
CA LEU A 173 -6.77 8.79 22.68
C LEU A 173 -7.56 7.56 23.16
N THR A 174 -8.69 7.79 23.80
CA THR A 174 -9.65 6.71 24.06
C THR A 174 -10.26 6.24 22.74
N ALA A 175 -10.67 4.97 22.67
CA ALA A 175 -11.32 4.43 21.48
C ALA A 175 -12.58 5.23 21.08
N GLU A 176 -13.34 5.71 22.07
CA GLU A 176 -14.52 6.56 21.86
C GLU A 176 -14.15 7.92 21.27
N HIS A 177 -13.12 8.59 21.79
CA HIS A 177 -12.70 9.88 21.27
C HIS A 177 -12.09 9.76 19.87
N ALA A 178 -11.24 8.76 19.64
CA ALA A 178 -10.69 8.46 18.32
C ALA A 178 -11.80 8.18 17.30
N HIS A 179 -12.86 7.46 17.70
CA HIS A 179 -14.03 7.22 16.87
C HIS A 179 -14.77 8.51 16.53
N ALA A 180 -15.04 9.37 17.53
CA ALA A 180 -15.71 10.66 17.33
C ALA A 180 -14.92 11.57 16.36
N LEU A 181 -13.60 11.65 16.52
CA LEU A 181 -12.72 12.42 15.61
C LEU A 181 -12.80 11.87 14.18
N ARG A 182 -12.78 10.54 14.01
CA ARG A 182 -12.86 9.89 12.70
C ARG A 182 -14.21 10.13 12.01
N VAL A 183 -15.32 10.11 12.74
CA VAL A 183 -16.65 10.45 12.23
C VAL A 183 -16.66 11.89 11.72
N SER A 184 -16.16 12.84 12.51
CA SER A 184 -16.06 14.25 12.11
C SER A 184 -15.15 14.45 10.88
N LEU A 185 -14.00 13.77 10.83
CA LEU A 185 -13.08 13.80 9.69
C LEU A 185 -13.74 13.30 8.42
N VAL A 186 -14.34 12.12 8.45
CA VAL A 186 -15.01 11.54 7.28
C VAL A 186 -16.14 12.44 6.80
N ALA A 187 -16.93 13.00 7.72
CA ALA A 187 -18.00 13.95 7.38
C ALA A 187 -17.48 15.24 6.75
N GLN A 188 -16.35 15.77 7.23
CA GLN A 188 -15.75 16.99 6.70
C GLN A 188 -15.12 16.75 5.33
N LEU A 189 -14.24 15.75 5.21
CA LEU A 189 -13.51 15.45 3.98
C LEU A 189 -14.46 15.05 2.83
N ALA A 190 -15.57 14.39 3.14
CA ALA A 190 -16.58 14.04 2.13
C ALA A 190 -17.31 15.25 1.52
N LYS A 191 -17.18 16.46 2.08
CA LYS A 191 -17.72 17.70 1.48
C LYS A 191 -16.96 18.13 0.24
N HIS A 192 -15.73 17.65 0.09
CA HIS A 192 -14.81 18.01 -0.99
C HIS A 192 -14.32 16.72 -1.69
N PRO A 193 -15.21 16.03 -2.44
CA PRO A 193 -14.84 14.79 -3.11
C PRO A 193 -13.72 15.04 -4.12
N SER A 194 -12.74 14.13 -4.13
CA SER A 194 -11.61 14.13 -5.06
C SER A 194 -11.78 13.05 -6.12
N ASP A 195 -11.41 13.35 -7.35
CA ASP A 195 -11.33 12.38 -8.44
C ASP A 195 -10.03 11.57 -8.40
N HIS A 196 -9.06 11.96 -7.57
CA HIS A 196 -7.82 11.22 -7.41
C HIS A 196 -8.03 9.96 -6.55
N VAL A 197 -7.70 8.81 -7.13
CA VAL A 197 -7.88 7.49 -6.49
C VAL A 197 -7.17 7.39 -5.13
N SER A 198 -6.00 8.02 -4.98
CA SER A 198 -5.28 8.05 -3.69
C SER A 198 -6.11 8.70 -2.57
N ASP A 199 -6.76 9.82 -2.87
CA ASP A 199 -7.57 10.55 -1.89
C ASP A 199 -8.85 9.78 -1.57
N GLN A 200 -9.47 9.18 -2.59
CA GLN A 200 -10.62 8.28 -2.41
C GLN A 200 -10.27 7.10 -1.50
N LEU A 201 -9.11 6.47 -1.72
CA LEU A 201 -8.64 5.35 -0.89
C LEU A 201 -8.34 5.77 0.55
N ARG A 202 -7.72 6.93 0.76
CA ARG A 202 -7.49 7.49 2.10
C ARG A 202 -8.81 7.71 2.84
N LEU A 203 -9.78 8.36 2.18
CA LEU A 203 -11.10 8.62 2.78
C LEU A 203 -11.88 7.33 3.05
N SER A 204 -11.94 6.40 2.10
CA SER A 204 -12.58 5.09 2.31
C SER A 204 -11.91 4.31 3.44
N SER A 205 -10.57 4.36 3.56
CA SER A 205 -9.86 3.71 4.66
C SER A 205 -10.15 4.33 6.03
N LEU A 206 -10.52 5.61 6.11
CA LEU A 206 -10.99 6.20 7.36
C LEU A 206 -12.44 5.77 7.65
N ALA A 207 -13.27 5.69 6.62
CA ALA A 207 -14.70 5.41 6.72
C ALA A 207 -15.07 3.94 7.03
N ILE A 208 -14.16 2.98 6.88
CA ILE A 208 -14.44 1.58 7.27
C ILE A 208 -14.71 1.43 8.78
N ASP A 209 -14.10 2.27 9.61
CA ASP A 209 -14.28 2.27 11.07
C ASP A 209 -15.43 3.21 11.52
N VAL A 210 -16.15 3.81 10.57
CA VAL A 210 -17.33 4.66 10.80
C VAL A 210 -18.60 3.85 10.50
N PRO A 211 -19.68 3.97 11.29
CA PRO A 211 -20.92 3.25 11.01
C PRO A 211 -21.49 3.66 9.64
N ALA A 212 -22.07 2.71 8.91
CA ALA A 212 -22.63 2.98 7.59
C ALA A 212 -23.71 4.09 7.61
N SER A 213 -24.48 4.19 8.69
CA SER A 213 -25.48 5.27 8.89
C SER A 213 -24.88 6.67 9.06
N ALA A 214 -23.61 6.76 9.44
CA ALA A 214 -22.88 8.01 9.61
C ALA A 214 -21.86 8.26 8.47
N THR A 215 -21.79 7.36 7.49
CA THR A 215 -20.89 7.50 6.34
C THR A 215 -21.58 8.30 5.23
N PRO A 216 -21.04 9.46 4.82
CA PRO A 216 -21.62 10.23 3.72
C PRO A 216 -21.62 9.47 2.39
N ALA A 217 -22.67 9.66 1.58
CA ALA A 217 -22.82 8.98 0.29
C ALA A 217 -21.70 9.31 -0.73
N ALA A 218 -21.00 10.43 -0.54
CA ALA A 218 -19.87 10.83 -1.38
C ALA A 218 -18.61 9.96 -1.15
N VAL A 219 -18.53 9.22 -0.04
CA VAL A 219 -17.42 8.30 0.23
C VAL A 219 -17.53 7.09 -0.71
N THR A 220 -16.44 6.77 -1.41
CA THR A 220 -16.39 5.57 -2.25
C THR A 220 -16.67 4.32 -1.42
N ASP A 221 -17.62 3.51 -1.89
CA ASP A 221 -17.97 2.24 -1.26
C ASP A 221 -16.74 1.34 -1.06
N ALA A 222 -16.69 0.64 0.08
CA ALA A 222 -15.53 -0.13 0.51
C ALA A 222 -15.16 -1.25 -0.47
N ALA A 223 -16.14 -1.89 -1.15
CA ALA A 223 -15.84 -2.91 -2.15
C ALA A 223 -15.20 -2.30 -3.41
N THR A 224 -15.70 -1.13 -3.84
CA THR A 224 -15.11 -0.39 -4.96
C THR A 224 -13.70 0.08 -4.63
N ALA A 225 -13.50 0.65 -3.44
CA ALA A 225 -12.20 1.07 -2.95
C ALA A 225 -11.22 -0.10 -2.84
N ALA A 226 -11.66 -1.28 -2.38
CA ALA A 226 -10.82 -2.47 -2.36
C ALA A 226 -10.36 -2.88 -3.78
N GLY A 227 -11.25 -2.79 -4.77
CA GLY A 227 -10.91 -3.02 -6.18
C GLY A 227 -9.89 -2.01 -6.72
N GLN A 228 -9.96 -0.73 -6.31
CA GLN A 228 -8.96 0.28 -6.65
C GLN A 228 -7.60 -0.03 -6.02
N ALA A 229 -7.57 -0.38 -4.73
CA ALA A 229 -6.35 -0.73 -4.01
C ALA A 229 -5.63 -1.93 -4.66
N LEU A 230 -6.38 -2.96 -5.08
CA LEU A 230 -5.82 -4.07 -5.85
C LEU A 230 -5.17 -3.64 -7.15
N ARG A 231 -5.82 -2.75 -7.91
CA ARG A 231 -5.25 -2.26 -9.18
C ARG A 231 -3.97 -1.47 -8.99
N LEU A 232 -3.82 -0.81 -7.85
CA LEU A 232 -2.59 -0.11 -7.46
C LEU A 232 -1.56 -1.02 -6.77
N GLY A 233 -1.87 -2.32 -6.60
CA GLY A 233 -0.95 -3.29 -5.99
C GLY A 233 -0.93 -3.29 -4.45
N ASP A 234 -1.73 -2.47 -3.78
CA ASP A 234 -1.83 -2.47 -2.31
C ASP A 234 -2.78 -3.57 -1.83
N VAL A 235 -2.25 -4.80 -1.81
CA VAL A 235 -2.99 -6.01 -1.42
C VAL A 235 -3.43 -6.00 0.05
N ARG A 236 -2.76 -5.25 0.92
CA ARG A 236 -3.11 -5.18 2.35
C ARG A 236 -4.25 -4.22 2.59
N LEU A 237 -4.21 -3.04 1.96
CA LEU A 237 -5.34 -2.11 1.97
C LEU A 237 -6.57 -2.73 1.32
N ALA A 238 -6.40 -3.42 0.19
CA ALA A 238 -7.49 -4.14 -0.48
C ALA A 238 -8.17 -5.16 0.44
N GLU A 239 -7.39 -5.98 1.15
CA GLU A 239 -7.94 -6.94 2.12
C GLU A 239 -8.73 -6.22 3.21
N ARG A 240 -8.16 -5.16 3.81
CA ARG A 240 -8.81 -4.42 4.90
C ARG A 240 -10.15 -3.83 4.45
N LEU A 241 -10.16 -3.15 3.30
CA LEU A 241 -11.37 -2.56 2.73
C LEU A 241 -12.42 -3.62 2.36
N ALA A 242 -11.99 -4.73 1.73
CA ALA A 242 -12.91 -5.78 1.31
C ALA A 242 -13.52 -6.55 2.49
N ARG A 243 -12.77 -6.75 3.60
CA ARG A 243 -13.32 -7.30 4.84
C ARG A 243 -14.40 -6.40 5.42
N ALA A 244 -14.13 -5.10 5.53
CA ALA A 244 -15.12 -4.13 6.01
C ALA A 244 -16.36 -4.06 5.11
N ALA A 245 -16.20 -4.23 3.79
CA ALA A 245 -17.33 -4.34 2.87
C ALA A 245 -18.14 -5.62 3.13
N LEU A 246 -17.46 -6.74 3.37
CA LEU A 246 -18.09 -8.05 3.63
C LEU A 246 -18.84 -8.07 4.97
N ASP A 247 -18.36 -7.37 5.99
CA ASP A 247 -19.05 -7.22 7.28
C ASP A 247 -20.41 -6.50 7.14
N ARG A 248 -20.59 -5.74 6.06
CA ARG A 248 -21.82 -4.96 5.77
C ARG A 248 -22.72 -5.62 4.72
N SER A 249 -22.17 -6.47 3.86
CA SER A 249 -22.90 -7.06 2.74
C SER A 249 -22.26 -8.37 2.28
N ASP A 250 -23.10 -9.38 2.05
CA ASP A 250 -22.67 -10.64 1.46
C ASP A 250 -22.56 -10.60 -0.08
N ALA A 251 -22.49 -9.43 -0.69
CA ALA A 251 -22.41 -9.30 -2.15
C ALA A 251 -21.11 -9.88 -2.73
N LEU A 252 -21.20 -10.43 -3.95
CA LEU A 252 -20.04 -10.90 -4.72
C LEU A 252 -19.00 -9.78 -4.91
N ALA A 253 -19.45 -8.54 -5.06
CA ALA A 253 -18.59 -7.36 -5.21
C ALA A 253 -17.58 -7.17 -4.06
N ALA A 254 -17.93 -7.54 -2.82
CA ALA A 254 -17.01 -7.51 -1.68
C ALA A 254 -16.09 -8.74 -1.63
N ARG A 255 -16.61 -9.91 -2.02
CA ARG A 255 -15.89 -11.19 -1.99
C ARG A 255 -14.76 -11.27 -3.03
N LEU A 256 -14.97 -10.75 -4.23
CA LEU A 256 -13.97 -10.80 -5.30
C LEU A 256 -12.65 -10.11 -4.93
N PRO A 257 -12.63 -8.83 -4.50
CA PRO A 257 -11.38 -8.18 -4.12
C PRO A 257 -10.74 -8.83 -2.89
N LEU A 258 -11.53 -9.32 -1.93
CA LEU A 258 -10.98 -10.06 -0.79
C LEU A 258 -10.27 -11.34 -1.24
N ALA A 259 -10.87 -12.13 -2.14
CA ALA A 259 -10.28 -13.35 -2.64
C ALA A 259 -8.98 -13.10 -3.42
N TYR A 260 -8.94 -12.06 -4.26
CA TYR A 260 -7.70 -11.65 -4.95
C TYR A 260 -6.61 -11.21 -3.97
N ALA A 261 -6.95 -10.35 -3.00
CA ALA A 261 -6.01 -9.88 -1.99
C ALA A 261 -5.40 -11.04 -1.18
N LEU A 262 -6.23 -12.00 -0.75
CA LEU A 262 -5.78 -13.20 -0.05
C LEU A 262 -4.91 -14.09 -0.95
N GLY A 263 -5.34 -14.33 -2.19
CA GLY A 263 -4.60 -15.15 -3.15
C GLY A 263 -3.21 -14.60 -3.46
N TRP A 264 -3.08 -13.29 -3.69
CA TRP A 264 -1.80 -12.64 -3.98
C TRP A 264 -0.87 -12.57 -2.76
N GLN A 265 -1.40 -12.68 -1.56
CA GLN A 265 -0.62 -12.87 -0.34
C GLN A 265 -0.28 -14.35 -0.05
N GLY A 266 -0.56 -15.27 -0.98
CA GLY A 266 -0.31 -16.71 -0.82
C GLY A 266 -1.32 -17.44 0.09
N ARG A 267 -2.40 -16.79 0.50
CA ARG A 267 -3.41 -17.33 1.44
C ARG A 267 -4.56 -18.02 0.69
N GLY A 268 -4.22 -18.95 -0.20
CA GLY A 268 -5.18 -19.55 -1.13
C GLY A 268 -6.33 -20.33 -0.49
N ARG A 269 -6.14 -20.95 0.69
CA ARG A 269 -7.22 -21.63 1.41
C ARG A 269 -8.29 -20.65 1.88
N GLU A 270 -7.89 -19.48 2.34
CA GLU A 270 -8.83 -18.44 2.78
C GLU A 270 -9.53 -17.81 1.57
N ALA A 271 -8.82 -17.59 0.47
CA ALA A 271 -9.42 -17.14 -0.79
C ALA A 271 -10.48 -18.14 -1.29
N ASP A 272 -10.22 -19.45 -1.21
CA ASP A 272 -11.19 -20.48 -1.60
C ASP A 272 -12.44 -20.45 -0.72
N ALA A 273 -12.27 -20.29 0.60
CA ALA A 273 -13.38 -20.22 1.56
C ALA A 273 -14.30 -19.02 1.27
N VAL A 274 -13.72 -17.84 1.00
CA VAL A 274 -14.48 -16.63 0.64
C VAL A 274 -15.33 -16.85 -0.62
N LEU A 275 -14.75 -17.45 -1.66
CA LEU A 275 -15.45 -17.72 -2.91
C LEU A 275 -16.43 -18.89 -2.81
N ALA A 276 -16.20 -19.87 -1.93
CA ALA A 276 -17.06 -21.03 -1.75
C ALA A 276 -18.42 -20.69 -1.14
N ALA A 277 -18.52 -19.54 -0.45
CA ALA A 277 -19.75 -19.04 0.13
C ALA A 277 -20.75 -18.48 -0.91
N VAL A 278 -20.32 -18.28 -2.17
CA VAL A 278 -21.18 -17.77 -3.23
C VAL A 278 -22.03 -18.89 -3.83
N ASN A 279 -23.34 -18.69 -3.94
CA ASN A 279 -24.22 -19.59 -4.66
C ASN A 279 -24.16 -19.32 -6.18
N PRO A 280 -23.52 -20.17 -7.00
CA PRO A 280 -23.36 -19.89 -8.42
C PRO A 280 -24.65 -20.01 -9.21
N ALA A 281 -25.75 -20.52 -8.64
CA ALA A 281 -27.05 -20.61 -9.31
C ALA A 281 -27.77 -19.26 -9.42
N GLU A 282 -27.39 -18.29 -8.58
CA GLU A 282 -27.99 -16.95 -8.52
C GLU A 282 -27.22 -15.91 -9.34
N LEU A 283 -26.07 -16.30 -9.91
CA LEU A 283 -25.20 -15.39 -10.66
C LEU A 283 -25.66 -15.25 -12.11
N THR A 284 -25.59 -14.02 -12.62
CA THR A 284 -25.59 -13.76 -14.07
C THR A 284 -24.36 -14.41 -14.72
N GLU A 285 -24.36 -14.60 -16.05
CA GLU A 285 -23.18 -15.15 -16.74
C GLU A 285 -21.91 -14.30 -16.49
N THR A 286 -22.03 -12.97 -16.47
CA THR A 286 -20.91 -12.07 -16.18
C THR A 286 -20.36 -12.27 -14.76
N GLU A 287 -21.24 -12.36 -13.76
CA GLU A 287 -20.84 -12.62 -12.36
C GLU A 287 -20.28 -14.02 -12.18
N LEU A 288 -20.85 -15.01 -12.88
CA LEU A 288 -20.36 -16.39 -12.89
C LEU A 288 -18.92 -16.44 -13.42
N MET A 289 -18.62 -15.70 -14.49
CA MET A 289 -17.26 -15.59 -15.03
C MET A 289 -16.31 -14.90 -14.04
N ALA A 290 -16.72 -13.76 -13.48
CA ALA A 290 -15.93 -13.02 -12.50
C ALA A 290 -15.60 -13.84 -11.24
N TRP A 291 -16.51 -14.73 -10.83
CA TRP A 291 -16.32 -15.67 -9.72
C TRP A 291 -15.52 -16.92 -10.09
N ALA A 292 -15.81 -17.53 -11.25
CA ALA A 292 -15.26 -18.83 -11.62
C ALA A 292 -13.77 -18.76 -11.99
N ILE A 293 -13.34 -17.70 -12.69
CA ILE A 293 -11.93 -17.52 -13.08
C ILE A 293 -10.99 -17.54 -11.85
N PRO A 294 -11.15 -16.66 -10.84
CA PRO A 294 -10.27 -16.67 -9.67
C PRO A 294 -10.41 -17.95 -8.85
N ARG A 295 -11.60 -18.57 -8.80
CA ARG A 295 -11.80 -19.85 -8.10
C ARG A 295 -11.01 -20.99 -8.77
N ALA A 296 -11.07 -21.10 -10.09
CA ALA A 296 -10.32 -22.08 -10.85
C ALA A 296 -8.81 -21.86 -10.71
N ALA A 297 -8.37 -20.61 -10.87
CA ALA A 297 -6.98 -20.19 -10.71
C ALA A 297 -6.42 -20.56 -9.33
N ASN A 298 -7.12 -20.15 -8.26
CA ASN A 298 -6.72 -20.42 -6.89
C ASN A 298 -6.63 -21.93 -6.61
N ARG A 299 -7.59 -22.72 -7.14
CA ARG A 299 -7.58 -24.17 -7.01
C ARG A 299 -6.40 -24.81 -7.73
N PHE A 300 -6.08 -24.37 -8.94
CA PHE A 300 -4.97 -24.89 -9.72
C PHE A 300 -3.62 -24.56 -9.07
N TRP A 301 -3.36 -23.28 -8.79
CA TRP A 301 -2.05 -22.82 -8.34
C TRP A 301 -1.86 -22.86 -6.82
N MET A 302 -2.81 -22.30 -6.06
CA MET A 302 -2.63 -22.11 -4.62
C MET A 302 -3.00 -23.34 -3.80
N LEU A 303 -3.95 -24.14 -4.27
CA LEU A 303 -4.35 -25.39 -3.60
C LEU A 303 -3.65 -26.63 -4.18
N ASN A 304 -2.92 -26.49 -5.29
CA ASN A 304 -2.27 -27.59 -6.00
C ASN A 304 -3.26 -28.72 -6.36
N GLU A 305 -4.43 -28.36 -6.91
CA GLU A 305 -5.48 -29.31 -7.32
C GLU A 305 -5.80 -29.18 -8.83
N PRO A 306 -4.84 -29.47 -9.74
CA PRO A 306 -5.01 -29.21 -11.17
C PRO A 306 -6.18 -29.96 -11.80
N GLU A 307 -6.39 -31.24 -11.47
CA GLU A 307 -7.49 -32.04 -12.03
C GLU A 307 -8.85 -31.49 -11.61
N ARG A 308 -8.98 -31.06 -10.34
CA ARG A 308 -10.20 -30.45 -9.81
C ARG A 308 -10.46 -29.10 -10.45
N ALA A 309 -9.43 -28.30 -10.69
CA ALA A 309 -9.54 -27.01 -11.35
C ALA A 309 -9.98 -27.17 -12.82
N THR A 310 -9.42 -28.14 -13.56
CA THR A 310 -9.84 -28.45 -14.93
C THR A 310 -11.29 -28.94 -15.00
N ALA A 311 -11.69 -29.86 -14.12
CA ALA A 311 -13.07 -30.34 -14.07
C ALA A 311 -14.07 -29.21 -13.72
N PHE A 312 -13.68 -28.32 -12.81
CA PHE A 312 -14.46 -27.14 -12.46
C PHE A 312 -14.63 -26.21 -13.67
N LEU A 313 -13.56 -25.88 -14.41
CA LEU A 313 -13.66 -25.05 -15.61
C LEU A 313 -14.55 -25.65 -16.69
N GLN A 314 -14.46 -26.96 -16.93
CA GLN A 314 -15.31 -27.65 -17.90
C GLN A 314 -16.79 -27.56 -17.51
N THR A 315 -17.08 -27.73 -16.22
CA THR A 315 -18.44 -27.60 -15.68
C THR A 315 -18.96 -26.17 -15.86
N THR A 316 -18.15 -25.16 -15.51
CA THR A 316 -18.51 -23.74 -15.71
C THR A 316 -18.73 -23.44 -17.18
N ARG A 317 -17.87 -23.95 -18.06
CA ARG A 317 -17.96 -23.76 -19.51
C ARG A 317 -19.30 -24.25 -20.09
N SER A 318 -19.84 -25.36 -19.58
CA SER A 318 -21.15 -25.88 -20.02
C SER A 318 -22.35 -24.99 -19.60
N ARG A 319 -22.15 -24.09 -18.64
CA ARG A 319 -23.18 -23.19 -18.10
C ARG A 319 -23.19 -21.80 -18.74
N VAL A 320 -22.16 -21.47 -19.51
CA VAL A 320 -22.03 -20.18 -20.19
C VAL A 320 -22.45 -20.32 -21.64
N THR A 321 -23.22 -19.36 -22.15
CA THR A 321 -23.68 -19.32 -23.54
C THR A 321 -22.88 -18.35 -24.40
N GLU A 322 -22.41 -17.26 -23.79
CA GLU A 322 -21.72 -16.17 -24.47
C GLU A 322 -20.37 -16.62 -25.08
N PRO A 323 -20.12 -16.37 -26.39
CA PRO A 323 -18.92 -16.88 -27.07
C PRO A 323 -17.59 -16.37 -26.51
N THR A 324 -17.49 -15.10 -26.09
CA THR A 324 -16.23 -14.53 -25.60
C THR A 324 -15.83 -15.14 -24.24
N ALA A 325 -16.78 -15.32 -23.33
CA ALA A 325 -16.63 -15.98 -22.05
C ALA A 325 -16.21 -17.45 -22.21
N ARG A 326 -16.79 -18.17 -23.19
CA ARG A 326 -16.34 -19.53 -23.55
C ARG A 326 -14.89 -19.54 -24.04
N SER A 327 -14.52 -18.58 -24.89
CA SER A 327 -13.15 -18.41 -25.39
C SER A 327 -12.16 -18.16 -24.25
N THR A 328 -12.53 -17.32 -23.29
CA THR A 328 -11.74 -17.04 -22.08
C THR A 328 -11.53 -18.27 -21.21
N LEU A 329 -12.56 -19.11 -21.02
CA LEU A 329 -12.43 -20.37 -20.27
C LEU A 329 -11.53 -21.38 -21.01
N ASP A 330 -11.61 -21.44 -22.34
CA ASP A 330 -10.74 -22.31 -23.15
C ASP A 330 -9.28 -21.83 -23.13
N ALA A 331 -9.06 -20.51 -23.13
CA ALA A 331 -7.73 -19.93 -23.00
C ALA A 331 -7.10 -20.24 -21.62
N LEU A 332 -7.89 -20.15 -20.54
CA LEU A 332 -7.44 -20.57 -19.22
C LEU A 332 -7.16 -22.08 -19.15
N ALA A 333 -7.98 -22.91 -19.81
CA ALA A 333 -7.75 -24.34 -19.92
C ALA A 333 -6.45 -24.67 -20.69
N ALA A 334 -6.10 -23.89 -21.72
CA ALA A 334 -4.81 -24.00 -22.40
C ALA A 334 -3.64 -23.71 -21.44
N THR A 335 -3.77 -22.67 -20.61
CA THR A 335 -2.79 -22.33 -19.57
C THR A 335 -2.64 -23.45 -18.53
N PHE A 336 -3.74 -24.07 -18.09
CA PHE A 336 -3.69 -25.23 -17.18
C PHE A 336 -2.98 -26.42 -17.84
N ALA A 337 -3.33 -26.76 -19.08
CA ALA A 337 -2.70 -27.85 -19.82
C ALA A 337 -1.18 -27.64 -19.97
N MET A 338 -0.75 -26.40 -20.27
CA MET A 338 0.67 -26.04 -20.36
C MET A 338 1.39 -26.25 -19.01
N ASN A 339 0.81 -25.77 -17.91
CA ASN A 339 1.43 -25.86 -16.59
C ASN A 339 1.43 -27.29 -16.03
N SER A 340 0.45 -28.11 -16.40
CA SER A 340 0.44 -29.55 -16.10
C SER A 340 1.34 -30.38 -17.03
N GLY A 341 2.06 -29.75 -17.97
CA GLY A 341 2.98 -30.44 -18.89
C GLY A 341 2.32 -31.13 -20.09
N ASN A 342 1.00 -30.98 -20.27
CA ASN A 342 0.28 -31.51 -21.44
C ASN A 342 0.37 -30.53 -22.62
N LEU A 343 1.59 -30.39 -23.16
CA LEU A 343 1.91 -29.41 -24.20
C LEU A 343 1.08 -29.59 -25.49
N PRO A 344 0.83 -30.82 -26.00
CA PRO A 344 -0.03 -31.00 -27.18
C PRO A 344 -1.45 -30.47 -26.96
N ARG A 345 -2.05 -30.75 -25.79
CA ARG A 345 -3.39 -30.25 -25.44
C ARG A 345 -3.41 -28.74 -25.33
N ALA A 346 -2.38 -28.15 -24.72
CA ALA A 346 -2.24 -26.70 -24.59
C ALA A 346 -2.21 -26.01 -25.96
N ILE A 347 -1.40 -26.53 -26.90
CA ILE A 347 -1.31 -26.00 -28.27
C ILE A 347 -2.64 -26.15 -29.01
N THR A 348 -3.32 -27.29 -28.91
CA THR A 348 -4.63 -27.49 -29.55
C THR A 348 -5.64 -26.44 -29.06
N LEU A 349 -5.83 -26.33 -27.74
CA LEU A 349 -6.77 -25.36 -27.15
C LEU A 349 -6.41 -23.93 -27.50
N ALA A 350 -5.14 -23.56 -27.38
CA ALA A 350 -4.69 -22.23 -27.71
C ALA A 350 -4.89 -21.89 -29.19
N THR A 351 -4.66 -22.86 -30.09
CA THR A 351 -4.88 -22.64 -31.53
C THR A 351 -6.37 -22.43 -31.84
N GLU A 352 -7.25 -23.22 -31.22
CA GLU A 352 -8.70 -23.05 -31.36
C GLU A 352 -9.16 -21.64 -30.92
N VAL A 353 -8.68 -21.17 -29.77
CA VAL A 353 -8.95 -19.81 -29.27
C VAL A 353 -8.41 -18.75 -30.24
N LEU A 354 -7.13 -18.86 -30.65
CA LEU A 354 -6.47 -17.87 -31.50
C LEU A 354 -7.00 -17.82 -32.94
N SER A 355 -7.69 -18.87 -33.39
CA SER A 355 -8.37 -18.88 -34.69
C SER A 355 -9.84 -18.47 -34.60
N GLY A 356 -10.41 -18.38 -33.39
CA GLY A 356 -11.80 -18.03 -33.15
C GLY A 356 -12.06 -16.52 -33.26
N PRO A 357 -13.19 -16.08 -33.83
CA PRO A 357 -13.54 -14.66 -33.94
C PRO A 357 -14.01 -14.05 -32.60
N ALA A 358 -14.23 -14.88 -31.58
CA ALA A 358 -14.76 -14.47 -30.28
C ALA A 358 -13.67 -14.31 -29.19
N ALA A 359 -12.38 -14.44 -29.54
CA ALA A 359 -11.32 -14.23 -28.59
C ALA A 359 -11.13 -12.73 -28.33
N ASP A 360 -11.38 -12.31 -27.09
CA ASP A 360 -11.01 -10.99 -26.59
C ASP A 360 -9.50 -10.93 -26.28
N ASP A 361 -9.01 -9.74 -25.94
CA ASP A 361 -7.60 -9.51 -25.65
C ASP A 361 -7.06 -10.42 -24.55
N MET A 362 -7.85 -10.67 -23.50
CA MET A 362 -7.46 -11.56 -22.40
C MET A 362 -7.31 -13.01 -22.87
N ALA A 363 -8.28 -13.52 -23.63
CA ALA A 363 -8.23 -14.86 -24.20
C ALA A 363 -7.05 -15.01 -25.17
N VAL A 364 -6.78 -13.99 -26.00
CA VAL A 364 -5.62 -13.96 -26.90
C VAL A 364 -4.33 -13.99 -26.10
N ALA A 365 -4.18 -13.16 -25.07
CA ALA A 365 -2.96 -13.10 -24.25
C ALA A 365 -2.68 -14.44 -23.55
N TRP A 366 -3.70 -15.06 -22.94
CA TRP A 366 -3.57 -16.38 -22.31
C TRP A 366 -3.26 -17.49 -23.31
N ALA A 367 -4.01 -17.59 -24.40
CA ALA A 367 -3.79 -18.64 -25.39
C ALA A 367 -2.42 -18.49 -26.08
N ALA A 368 -2.05 -17.28 -26.50
CA ALA A 368 -0.79 -17.03 -27.17
C ALA A 368 0.43 -17.27 -26.26
N SER A 369 0.38 -16.82 -25.00
CA SER A 369 1.45 -17.12 -24.04
C SER A 369 1.56 -18.61 -23.73
N ALA A 370 0.43 -19.31 -23.57
CA ALA A 370 0.41 -20.75 -23.35
C ALA A 370 1.00 -21.53 -24.54
N ALA A 371 0.64 -21.14 -25.76
CA ALA A 371 1.17 -21.73 -26.99
C ALA A 371 2.65 -21.40 -27.19
N ALA A 372 3.11 -20.18 -26.89
CA ALA A 372 4.51 -19.79 -27.06
C ALA A 372 5.43 -20.66 -26.20
N LEU A 373 5.14 -20.78 -24.89
CA LEU A 373 5.97 -21.57 -23.98
C LEU A 373 5.87 -23.08 -24.27
N SER A 374 4.70 -23.56 -24.66
CA SER A 374 4.53 -24.96 -25.10
C SER A 374 5.34 -25.24 -26.37
N SER A 375 5.32 -24.34 -27.35
CA SER A 375 6.11 -24.46 -28.59
C SER A 375 7.61 -24.47 -28.31
N ALA A 376 8.12 -23.57 -27.46
CA ALA A 376 9.53 -23.56 -27.06
C ALA A 376 9.95 -24.91 -26.44
N ARG A 377 9.16 -25.43 -25.48
CA ARG A 377 9.42 -26.72 -24.82
C ARG A 377 9.33 -27.93 -25.77
N MET A 378 8.59 -27.81 -26.87
CA MET A 378 8.48 -28.85 -27.90
C MET A 378 9.49 -28.70 -29.04
N GLY A 379 10.38 -27.69 -29.01
CA GLY A 379 11.35 -27.45 -30.09
C GLY A 379 10.77 -26.75 -31.33
N ARG A 380 9.56 -26.19 -31.24
CA ARG A 380 8.90 -25.46 -32.34
C ARG A 380 9.30 -23.98 -32.34
N PHE A 381 10.60 -23.71 -32.48
CA PHE A 381 11.16 -22.36 -32.28
C PHE A 381 10.57 -21.31 -33.23
N GLY A 382 10.26 -21.68 -34.48
CA GLY A 382 9.65 -20.77 -35.46
C GLY A 382 8.24 -20.27 -35.09
N ASP A 383 7.57 -20.88 -34.11
CA ASP A 383 6.28 -20.41 -33.62
C ASP A 383 6.42 -19.41 -32.46
N VAL A 384 7.56 -19.38 -31.76
CA VAL A 384 7.70 -18.70 -30.46
C VAL A 384 7.51 -17.20 -30.58
N ASP A 385 8.28 -16.52 -31.43
CA ASP A 385 8.25 -15.05 -31.52
C ASP A 385 6.90 -14.54 -32.05
N ARG A 386 6.33 -15.21 -33.06
CA ARG A 386 5.00 -14.88 -33.58
C ARG A 386 3.91 -14.96 -32.49
N LEU A 387 3.97 -15.97 -31.63
CA LEU A 387 3.02 -16.13 -30.52
C LEU A 387 3.32 -15.16 -29.38
N ALA A 388 4.59 -14.86 -29.11
CA ALA A 388 5.03 -13.86 -28.15
C ALA A 388 4.53 -12.45 -28.52
N GLU A 389 4.71 -12.05 -29.78
CA GLU A 389 4.20 -10.78 -30.33
C GLU A 389 2.69 -10.71 -30.19
N ARG A 390 1.99 -11.80 -30.54
CA ARG A 390 0.52 -11.85 -30.43
C ARG A 390 0.02 -11.74 -28.99
N ALA A 391 0.73 -12.32 -28.03
CA ALA A 391 0.41 -12.17 -26.61
C ALA A 391 0.68 -10.75 -26.10
N SER A 392 1.76 -10.12 -26.59
CA SER A 392 2.21 -8.79 -26.15
C SER A 392 1.39 -7.65 -26.74
N ALA A 393 0.76 -7.87 -27.90
CA ALA A 393 -0.10 -6.90 -28.57
C ALA A 393 -1.49 -6.74 -27.92
N ALA A 394 -1.90 -7.65 -27.03
CA ALA A 394 -3.15 -7.55 -26.28
C ALA A 394 -3.00 -6.60 -25.09
N GLU A 395 -4.06 -5.87 -24.70
CA GLU A 395 -4.01 -4.81 -23.67
C GLU A 395 -3.64 -5.25 -22.24
N HIS A 396 -3.28 -6.52 -22.00
CA HIS A 396 -3.05 -7.08 -20.66
C HIS A 396 -1.89 -8.09 -20.57
N PRO A 397 -0.63 -7.74 -20.88
CA PRO A 397 0.46 -8.69 -20.73
C PRO A 397 0.75 -9.00 -19.25
N GLY A 398 0.40 -8.12 -18.29
CA GLY A 398 0.38 -8.40 -16.85
C GLY A 398 1.52 -9.32 -16.36
N LEU A 399 1.18 -10.42 -15.68
CA LEU A 399 2.13 -11.49 -15.33
C LEU A 399 2.49 -12.40 -16.52
N LEU A 400 1.69 -12.42 -17.58
CA LEU A 400 1.89 -13.26 -18.78
C LEU A 400 3.15 -12.87 -19.55
N ARG A 401 3.62 -11.63 -19.42
CA ARG A 401 4.90 -11.17 -19.99
C ARG A 401 6.06 -12.08 -19.56
N PHE A 402 6.01 -12.61 -18.33
CA PHE A 402 7.04 -13.53 -17.84
C PHE A 402 6.91 -14.92 -18.47
N THR A 403 5.70 -15.40 -18.74
CA THR A 403 5.47 -16.64 -19.50
C THR A 403 6.01 -16.51 -20.93
N VAL A 404 5.77 -15.36 -21.57
CA VAL A 404 6.27 -15.04 -22.91
C VAL A 404 7.80 -14.94 -22.92
N GLY A 405 8.37 -14.19 -21.98
CA GLY A 405 9.83 -14.10 -21.82
C GLY A 405 10.47 -15.46 -21.59
N LEU A 406 9.87 -16.30 -20.74
CA LEU A 406 10.34 -17.66 -20.52
C LEU A 406 10.30 -18.50 -21.81
N ALA A 407 9.29 -18.34 -22.65
CA ALA A 407 9.22 -19.02 -23.93
C ALA A 407 10.39 -18.63 -24.85
N GLN A 408 10.65 -17.33 -25.00
CA GLN A 408 11.72 -16.81 -25.85
C GLN A 408 13.11 -17.19 -25.32
N ILE A 409 13.34 -17.05 -24.01
CA ILE A 409 14.58 -17.46 -23.35
C ILE A 409 14.81 -18.97 -23.52
N THR A 410 13.77 -19.79 -23.32
CA THR A 410 13.86 -21.24 -23.51
C THR A 410 14.21 -21.59 -24.96
N SER A 411 13.61 -20.89 -25.93
CA SER A 411 13.90 -21.08 -27.35
C SER A 411 15.36 -20.78 -27.68
N LEU A 412 15.89 -19.64 -27.20
CA LEU A 412 17.29 -19.23 -27.41
C LEU A 412 18.27 -20.22 -26.77
N LEU A 413 18.00 -20.64 -25.53
CA LEU A 413 18.86 -21.62 -24.82
C LEU A 413 18.90 -22.95 -25.56
N LEU A 414 17.76 -23.45 -26.04
CA LEU A 414 17.69 -24.71 -26.79
C LEU A 414 18.30 -24.60 -28.20
N ALA A 415 18.39 -23.41 -28.77
CA ALA A 415 19.11 -23.12 -30.01
C ALA A 415 20.63 -22.94 -29.82
N GLY A 416 21.11 -22.83 -28.58
CA GLY A 416 22.52 -22.60 -28.25
C GLY A 416 22.92 -21.12 -28.14
N ASP A 417 21.96 -20.20 -28.24
CA ASP A 417 22.17 -18.75 -28.23
C ASP A 417 22.16 -18.20 -26.79
N VAL A 418 23.17 -18.56 -26.00
CA VAL A 418 23.23 -18.25 -24.55
C VAL A 418 23.33 -16.75 -24.27
N ALA A 419 24.14 -16.01 -25.02
CA ALA A 419 24.31 -14.57 -24.78
C ALA A 419 23.01 -13.77 -25.07
N PRO A 420 22.31 -13.96 -26.20
CA PRO A 420 20.98 -13.39 -26.42
C PRO A 420 19.96 -13.81 -25.35
N ALA A 421 19.99 -15.06 -24.88
CA ALA A 421 19.08 -15.53 -23.82
C ALA A 421 19.30 -14.76 -22.51
N GLN A 422 20.56 -14.55 -22.12
CA GLN A 422 20.91 -13.79 -20.92
C GLN A 422 20.50 -12.32 -21.05
N GLU A 423 20.72 -11.70 -22.20
CA GLU A 423 20.33 -10.31 -22.44
C GLU A 423 18.80 -10.12 -22.40
N LEU A 424 18.05 -11.07 -22.94
CA LEU A 424 16.59 -11.05 -22.83
C LEU A 424 16.13 -11.25 -21.38
N ALA A 425 16.75 -12.16 -20.63
CA ALA A 425 16.42 -12.38 -19.23
C ALA A 425 16.60 -11.11 -18.38
N LYS A 426 17.70 -10.37 -18.58
CA LYS A 426 17.95 -9.08 -17.90
C LYS A 426 16.85 -8.05 -18.16
N ARG A 427 16.37 -7.94 -19.40
CA ARG A 427 15.27 -7.01 -19.72
C ARG A 427 13.98 -7.30 -18.95
N PHE A 428 13.72 -8.54 -18.56
CA PHE A 428 12.57 -8.89 -17.74
C PHE A 428 12.80 -8.69 -16.23
N THR A 429 14.05 -8.52 -15.78
CA THR A 429 14.39 -8.22 -14.37
C THR A 429 14.62 -6.74 -14.12
N ASP A 430 15.10 -5.98 -15.11
CA ASP A 430 15.49 -4.56 -14.96
C ASP A 430 14.29 -3.59 -14.94
N PHE A 431 13.07 -4.10 -15.17
CA PHE A 431 11.79 -3.37 -15.13
C PHE A 431 10.81 -3.93 -14.08
N ALA A 432 11.30 -4.63 -13.06
CA ALA A 432 10.48 -5.12 -11.95
C ALA A 432 10.36 -4.09 -10.82
#